data_AF-A0A7C3HEN5-F1
#
_entry.id   AF-A0A7C3HEN5-F1
#
_cell.length_a   1.000
_cell.length_b   1.000
_cell.length_c   1.000
_cell.angle_alpha   90.00
_cell.angle_beta   90.00
_cell.angle_gamma   90.00
#
_symmetry.space_group_name_H-M   'P 1'
#
loop_
_entity.id
_entity.type
_entity.pdbx_description
1 polymer ?
#
loop_
_entity_poly.entity_id
_entity_poly.type
_entity_poly.pdbx_seq_one_letter_code
_entity_poly.pdbx_strand_id
1 'polypeptide(L)'
;MFRKSTAVWAALLMLILAAPLALAQDYSFNVQENRVHVYINGDGTVEIVYDITFANDPGAHPIDVVDIGFPNDSFDLNQVRA
;
A
#
# COMPACT_ATOMS: atom_id res chain seq x y z
N MET A 1 24.08 38.54 21.31
CA MET A 1 23.41 37.25 21.61
C MET A 1 22.32 36.88 20.59
N PHE A 2 21.56 37.84 20.04
CA PHE A 2 20.47 37.62 19.07
C PHE A 2 20.85 37.14 17.65
N ARG A 3 22.09 37.30 17.20
CA ARG A 3 22.51 36.95 15.83
C ARG A 3 22.76 35.45 15.62
N LYS A 4 22.96 34.70 16.71
CA LYS A 4 23.16 33.23 16.67
C LYS A 4 21.83 32.49 16.60
N SER A 5 20.79 33.00 17.27
CA SER A 5 19.45 32.38 17.24
C SER A 5 18.78 32.53 15.87
N THR A 6 18.92 33.67 15.19
CA THR A 6 18.38 33.86 13.84
C THR A 6 19.02 32.94 12.81
N ALA A 7 20.34 32.70 12.91
CA ALA A 7 21.06 31.76 12.05
C ALA A 7 20.60 30.31 12.28
N VAL A 8 20.34 29.92 13.53
CA VAL A 8 19.80 28.60 13.87
C VAL A 8 18.39 28.42 13.31
N TRP A 9 17.52 29.42 13.43
CA TRP A 9 16.17 29.36 12.87
C TRP A 9 16.17 29.33 11.34
N ALA A 10 17.05 30.09 10.69
CA ALA A 10 17.20 30.05 9.23
C ALA A 10 17.74 28.69 8.76
N ALA A 11 18.68 28.09 9.49
CA ALA A 11 19.20 26.75 9.19
C ALA A 11 18.13 25.67 9.39
N LEU A 12 17.33 25.74 10.46
CA LEU A 12 16.20 24.84 10.69
C LEU A 12 15.14 24.96 9.59
N LEU A 13 14.80 26.18 9.17
CA LEU A 13 13.86 26.41 8.08
C LEU A 13 14.38 25.84 6.76
N MET A 14 15.66 26.04 6.45
CA MET A 14 16.29 25.44 5.26
C MET A 14 16.30 23.91 5.33
N LEU A 15 16.51 23.31 6.51
CA LEU A 15 16.47 21.86 6.68
C LEU A 15 15.06 21.28 6.46
N ILE A 16 14.02 22.00 6.88
CA ILE A 16 12.62 21.61 6.63
C ILE A 16 12.26 21.74 5.15
N LEU A 17 12.69 22.81 4.49
CA LEU A 17 12.45 23.05 3.06
C LEU A 17 13.25 22.12 2.16
N ALA A 18 14.42 21.65 2.61
CA ALA A 18 15.26 20.68 1.92
C ALA A 18 14.91 19.23 2.29
N ALA A 19 13.95 19.00 3.17
CA ALA A 19 13.46 17.66 3.42
C ALA A 19 12.93 17.10 2.10
N PRO A 20 13.39 15.92 1.65
CA PRO A 20 12.84 15.33 0.44
C PRO A 20 11.33 15.19 0.65
N LEU A 21 10.55 15.73 -0.29
CA LEU A 21 9.15 15.32 -0.44
C LEU A 21 9.20 13.79 -0.48
N ALA A 22 8.42 13.12 0.38
CA ALA A 22 8.36 11.67 0.35
C ALA A 22 7.66 11.25 -0.95
N LEU A 23 8.42 11.10 -2.03
CA LEU A 23 8.01 10.65 -3.38
C LEU A 23 7.50 9.18 -3.39
N ALA A 24 7.31 8.59 -2.22
CA ALA A 24 6.89 7.19 -2.04
C ALA A 24 5.36 7.02 -1.92
N GLN A 25 4.57 8.08 -2.10
CA GLN A 25 3.11 8.03 -1.89
C GLN A 25 2.28 7.82 -3.16
N ASP A 26 2.89 7.53 -4.31
CA ASP A 26 2.13 7.36 -5.56
C ASP A 26 1.56 5.95 -5.75
N TYR A 27 1.81 5.00 -4.83
CA TYR A 27 1.13 3.71 -4.84
C TYR A 27 -0.25 3.83 -4.20
N SER A 28 -1.22 4.27 -4.99
CA SER A 28 -2.62 4.40 -4.59
C SER A 28 -3.52 3.64 -5.56
N PHE A 29 -4.34 2.76 -5.01
CA PHE A 29 -5.28 1.94 -5.77
C PHE A 29 -6.48 1.54 -4.92
N ASN A 30 -7.52 1.07 -5.61
CA ASN A 30 -8.72 0.53 -5.01
C ASN A 30 -9.00 -0.89 -5.53
N VAL A 31 -9.55 -1.75 -4.67
CA VAL A 31 -10.14 -3.02 -5.09
C VAL A 31 -11.61 -2.75 -5.41
N GLN A 32 -11.90 -2.46 -6.67
CA GLN A 32 -13.23 -2.07 -7.12
C GLN A 32 -14.24 -3.21 -7.01
N GLU A 33 -13.78 -4.44 -7.26
CA GLU A 33 -14.58 -5.64 -7.11
C GLU A 33 -13.72 -6.77 -6.54
N ASN A 34 -14.30 -7.52 -5.61
CA ASN A 34 -13.80 -8.81 -5.16
C ASN A 34 -14.96 -9.79 -5.19
N ARG A 35 -15.01 -10.62 -6.23
CA ARG A 35 -16.07 -11.60 -6.45
C ARG A 35 -15.53 -12.99 -6.12
N VAL A 36 -16.25 -13.68 -5.25
CA VAL A 36 -15.88 -15.03 -4.80
C VAL A 36 -16.93 -16.02 -5.26
N HIS A 37 -16.51 -16.96 -6.09
CA HIS A 37 -17.34 -18.08 -6.51
C HIS A 37 -16.96 -19.32 -5.71
N VAL A 38 -17.95 -20.00 -5.15
CA VAL A 38 -17.77 -21.24 -4.41
C VAL A 38 -18.53 -22.35 -5.13
N TYR A 39 -17.80 -23.35 -5.58
CA TYR A 39 -18.33 -24.53 -6.26
C TYR A 39 -18.13 -25.74 -5.37
N ILE A 40 -19.21 -26.49 -5.13
CA ILE A 40 -19.16 -27.78 -4.45
C ILE A 40 -19.13 -28.85 -5.53
N ASN A 41 -18.06 -29.63 -5.56
CA ASN A 41 -17.84 -30.67 -6.54
C ASN A 41 -18.62 -31.95 -6.19
N GLY A 42 -18.81 -32.83 -7.17
CA GLY A 42 -19.54 -34.08 -6.99
C GLY A 42 -18.89 -35.06 -6.01
N ASP A 43 -17.60 -34.91 -5.72
CA ASP A 43 -16.83 -35.68 -4.75
C ASP A 43 -16.80 -35.04 -3.34
N GLY A 44 -17.53 -33.94 -3.15
CA GLY A 44 -17.59 -33.20 -1.89
C GLY A 44 -16.41 -32.25 -1.64
N THR A 45 -15.48 -32.13 -2.57
CA THR A 45 -14.45 -31.06 -2.51
C THR A 45 -15.07 -29.70 -2.84
N VAL A 46 -14.37 -28.63 -2.45
CA VAL A 46 -14.79 -27.25 -2.73
C VAL A 46 -13.73 -26.57 -3.57
N GLU A 47 -14.15 -25.98 -4.68
CA GLU A 47 -13.35 -25.05 -5.47
C GLU A 47 -13.80 -23.62 -5.18
N ILE A 48 -12.83 -22.75 -4.85
CA ILE A 48 -13.07 -21.34 -4.60
C ILE A 48 -12.31 -20.53 -5.65
N VAL A 49 -13.03 -19.74 -6.43
CA VAL A 49 -12.46 -18.86 -7.46
C VAL A 49 -12.60 -17.41 -7.01
N TYR A 50 -11.48 -16.70 -6.98
CA TYR A 50 -11.41 -15.28 -6.63
C TYR A 50 -11.16 -14.47 -7.89
N ASP A 51 -12.13 -13.63 -8.26
CA ASP A 51 -12.01 -12.63 -9.30
C ASP A 51 -11.86 -11.25 -8.65
N ILE A 52 -10.65 -10.68 -8.69
CA ILE A 52 -10.33 -9.42 -8.03
C ILE A 52 -9.99 -8.36 -9.08
N THR A 53 -10.71 -7.25 -9.07
CA THR A 53 -10.49 -6.11 -9.96
C THR A 53 -9.81 -4.97 -9.20
N PHE A 54 -8.59 -4.65 -9.61
CA PHE A 54 -7.83 -3.51 -9.09
C PHE A 54 -7.97 -2.31 -10.04
N ALA A 55 -8.01 -1.11 -9.48
CA ALA A 55 -7.91 0.12 -10.25
C ALA A 55 -6.97 1.10 -9.56
N ASN A 56 -5.97 1.59 -10.30
CA ASN A 56 -5.11 2.66 -9.85
C ASN A 56 -5.88 3.97 -9.75
N ASP A 57 -5.58 4.76 -8.73
CA ASP A 57 -6.10 6.11 -8.64
C ASP A 57 -5.50 7.00 -9.74
N PRO A 58 -6.19 8.07 -10.16
CA PRO A 58 -5.67 8.97 -11.19
C PRO A 58 -4.30 9.55 -10.83
N GLY A 59 -3.31 9.32 -11.69
CA GLY A 59 -1.94 9.80 -11.48
C GLY A 59 -1.08 8.91 -10.57
N ALA A 60 -1.64 7.84 -10.00
CA ALA A 60 -0.89 6.86 -9.21
C ALA A 60 0.04 6.01 -10.09
N HIS A 61 1.08 5.47 -9.47
CA HIS A 61 1.98 4.51 -10.10
C HIS A 61 1.23 3.23 -10.50
N PRO A 62 1.42 2.70 -11.72
CA PRO A 62 0.83 1.43 -12.12
C PRO A 62 1.14 0.29 -11.14
N ILE A 63 0.22 -0.66 -11.00
CA ILE A 63 0.48 -1.88 -10.22
C ILE A 63 1.43 -2.78 -11.02
N ASP A 64 2.62 -3.04 -10.48
CA ASP A 64 3.60 -3.94 -11.11
C ASP A 64 3.43 -5.40 -10.67
N VAL A 65 3.11 -5.61 -9.39
CA VAL A 65 2.98 -6.94 -8.77
C VAL A 65 1.86 -6.91 -7.73
N VAL A 66 1.09 -7.99 -7.65
CA VAL A 66 0.13 -8.23 -6.57
C VAL A 66 0.52 -9.53 -5.87
N ASP A 67 0.81 -9.44 -4.57
CA ASP A 67 0.94 -10.61 -3.71
C ASP A 67 -0.41 -10.87 -3.02
N ILE A 68 -0.93 -12.08 -3.14
CA ILE A 68 -2.21 -12.49 -2.58
C ILE A 68 -1.95 -13.63 -1.59
N GLY A 69 -2.03 -13.31 -0.31
CA GLY A 69 -2.03 -14.31 0.75
C GLY A 69 -3.38 -15.00 0.85
N PHE A 70 -3.38 -16.33 0.93
CA PHE A 70 -4.57 -17.08 1.33
C PHE A 70 -4.71 -17.07 2.86
N PRO A 71 -5.89 -16.72 3.40
CA PRO A 71 -6.12 -16.78 4.83
C PRO A 71 -6.00 -18.24 5.30
N ASN A 72 -5.18 -18.42 6.32
CA ASN A 72 -5.10 -19.65 7.08
C ASN A 72 -4.93 -19.27 8.56
N ASP A 73 -5.04 -20.24 9.46
CA ASP A 73 -4.97 -19.99 10.91
C ASP A 73 -3.62 -19.43 11.39
N SER A 74 -2.60 -19.48 10.54
CA SER A 74 -1.25 -18.96 10.79
C SER A 74 -0.95 -17.64 10.04
N PHE A 75 -1.94 -17.05 9.35
CA PHE A 75 -1.75 -15.79 8.63
C PHE A 75 -1.59 -14.62 9.61
N ASP A 76 -0.43 -13.97 9.57
CA ASP A 76 -0.09 -12.82 10.42
C ASP A 76 0.15 -11.57 9.56
N LEU A 77 -0.79 -10.63 9.62
CA LEU A 77 -0.69 -9.34 8.94
C LEU A 77 0.56 -8.55 9.34
N ASN A 78 1.12 -8.78 10.52
CA ASN A 78 2.33 -8.09 10.97
C ASN A 78 3.59 -8.56 10.23
N GLN A 79 3.53 -9.68 9.52
CA GLN A 79 4.63 -10.17 8.67
C GLN A 79 4.59 -9.58 7.26
N VAL A 80 3.47 -9.00 6.85
CA VAL A 80 3.35 -8.34 5.55
C VAL A 80 4.16 -7.03 5.56
N ARG A 81 4.92 -6.80 4.49
CA ARG A 81 5.75 -5.61 4.27
C ARG A 81 5.45 -5.07 2.87
N ALA A 82 5.37 -3.74 2.77
CA ALA A 82 5.30 -3.02 1.50
C ALA A 82 6.72 -2.65 1.05
#